data_AF-A0A974SHE6-F1
#
_entry.id   AF-A0A974SHE6-F1
#
_cell.length_a   1.000
_cell.length_b   1.000
_cell.length_c   1.000
_cell.angle_alpha   90.00
_cell.angle_beta   90.00
_cell.angle_gamma   90.00
#
_symmetry.space_group_name_H-M   'P 1'
#
loop_
_entity.id
_entity.type
_entity.pdbx_description
1 polymer ?
#
loop_
_entity_poly.entity_id
_entity_poly.type
_entity_poly.pdbx_seq_one_letter_code
_entity_poly.pdbx_strand_id
1 'polypeptide(L)'
;MEGLEEAPVAKNNKSKIVITLIIVSLILAAIVIYSNYSKGQSNYRKHIQNAEDLFSSGDYDSAYEQIKDDNLKNNDLKLLEKIKLLKSSKMYLANDDQLDPANGEADYKSILINLLSGISFFKENSISADELGVSEELEEIYNQYLEQLSQYYGLKEEKIEEIQAMSGEEKELNINRIVPRAKQRIHSAKMEEANKELREQEILLNPIQITEKSAQRDGDYMYATGSVKNVSSNSYSFIKLKITYSDDSGNVIDTDWTYAVGAENLLPNEQHSFDFMTKYRNGMSKYRIEVVEFN
;
A
#
# COMPACT_ATOMS: atom_id res chain seq x y z
N MET A 1 -12.40 -37.01 99.16
CA MET A 1 -11.99 -37.61 97.89
C MET A 1 -12.07 -36.53 96.83
N GLU A 2 -10.95 -35.83 96.65
CA GLU A 2 -10.65 -35.01 95.48
C GLU A 2 -10.34 -35.94 94.29
N GLY A 3 -10.73 -35.51 93.10
CA GLY A 3 -10.23 -36.07 91.83
C GLY A 3 -11.28 -36.72 90.95
N LEU A 4 -12.02 -35.90 90.19
CA LEU A 4 -12.42 -36.27 88.84
C LEU A 4 -12.08 -35.10 87.92
N GLU A 5 -11.09 -35.35 87.09
CA GLU A 5 -10.55 -34.52 86.02
C GLU A 5 -11.62 -34.36 84.93
N GLU A 6 -12.18 -33.16 84.77
CA GLU A 6 -13.02 -32.85 83.61
C GLU A 6 -12.15 -32.72 82.36
N ALA A 7 -12.37 -33.63 81.41
CA ALA A 7 -11.70 -33.64 80.11
C ALA A 7 -11.90 -32.30 79.36
N PRO A 8 -10.90 -31.84 78.58
CA PRO A 8 -11.01 -30.56 77.89
C PRO A 8 -12.13 -30.63 76.86
N VAL A 9 -13.13 -29.74 77.00
CA VAL A 9 -14.20 -29.52 76.03
C VAL A 9 -13.55 -29.25 74.68
N ALA A 10 -13.69 -30.19 73.73
CA ALA A 10 -13.19 -30.05 72.38
C ALA A 10 -13.78 -28.79 71.75
N LYS A 11 -12.96 -27.73 71.65
CA LYS A 11 -13.33 -26.45 71.05
C LYS A 11 -13.92 -26.74 69.66
N ASN A 12 -15.18 -26.35 69.43
CA ASN A 12 -15.95 -26.70 68.22
C ASN A 12 -15.30 -26.10 66.95
N ASN A 13 -14.31 -26.81 66.40
CA ASN A 13 -13.57 -26.44 65.20
C ASN A 13 -14.41 -26.59 63.94
N LYS A 14 -15.53 -27.32 63.97
CA LYS A 14 -16.41 -27.49 62.81
C LYS A 14 -17.03 -26.17 62.36
N SER A 15 -17.48 -25.34 63.31
CA SER A 15 -18.00 -23.98 63.03
C SER A 15 -16.93 -23.09 62.39
N LYS A 16 -15.70 -23.12 62.90
CA LYS A 16 -14.58 -22.35 62.33
C LYS A 16 -14.21 -22.83 60.94
N ILE A 17 -14.13 -24.15 60.73
CA ILE A 17 -13.84 -24.75 59.42
C ILE A 17 -14.92 -24.37 58.39
N VAL A 18 -16.21 -24.41 58.75
CA VAL A 18 -17.31 -24.00 57.86
C VAL A 18 -17.22 -22.51 57.52
N ILE A 19 -16.96 -21.64 58.50
CA ILE A 19 -16.78 -20.20 58.28
C ILE A 19 -15.57 -19.92 57.38
N THR A 20 -14.44 -20.62 57.61
CA THR A 20 -13.25 -20.50 56.76
C THR A 20 -13.53 -20.94 55.33
N LEU A 21 -14.26 -22.04 55.12
CA LEU A 21 -14.64 -22.51 53.78
C LEU A 21 -15.54 -21.52 53.05
N ILE A 22 -16.47 -20.86 53.76
CA ILE A 22 -17.34 -19.80 53.19
C ILE A 22 -16.50 -18.57 52.77
N ILE A 23 -15.57 -18.13 53.61
CA ILE A 23 -14.72 -16.97 53.28
C ILE A 23 -13.84 -17.27 52.06
N VAL A 24 -13.22 -18.46 52.01
CA VAL A 24 -12.38 -18.87 50.87
C VAL A 24 -13.21 -18.94 49.58
N SER A 25 -14.43 -19.46 49.62
CA SER A 25 -15.30 -19.54 48.44
C SER A 25 -15.77 -18.16 47.97
N LEU A 26 -16.02 -17.20 48.86
CA LEU A 26 -16.31 -15.82 48.50
C LEU A 26 -15.11 -15.11 47.85
N ILE A 27 -13.89 -15.35 48.36
CA ILE A 27 -12.67 -14.79 47.76
C ILE A 27 -12.46 -15.37 46.36
N LEU A 28 -12.63 -16.68 46.17
CA LEU A 28 -12.52 -17.30 44.85
C LEU A 28 -13.57 -16.76 43.88
N ALA A 29 -14.81 -16.57 44.32
CA ALA A 29 -15.85 -15.94 43.50
C ALA A 29 -15.48 -14.51 43.11
N ALA A 30 -14.95 -13.72 44.05
CA ALA A 30 -14.48 -12.36 43.79
C ALA A 30 -13.31 -12.33 42.78
N ILE A 31 -12.36 -13.27 42.88
CA ILE A 31 -11.25 -13.42 41.92
C ILE A 31 -11.78 -13.75 40.52
N VAL A 32 -12.74 -14.67 40.41
CA VAL A 32 -13.35 -15.02 39.11
C VAL A 32 -14.07 -13.82 38.50
N ILE A 33 -14.89 -13.11 39.28
CA ILE A 33 -15.59 -11.89 38.83
C ILE A 33 -14.59 -10.83 38.38
N TYR A 34 -13.55 -10.57 39.19
CA TYR A 34 -12.49 -9.62 38.85
C TYR A 34 -11.74 -10.02 37.57
N SER A 35 -11.39 -11.30 37.43
CA SER A 35 -10.69 -11.82 36.25
C SER A 35 -11.51 -11.70 34.96
N ASN A 36 -12.84 -11.87 35.05
CA ASN A 36 -13.75 -11.71 33.92
C ASN A 36 -13.93 -10.22 33.58
N TYR A 37 -14.06 -9.35 34.58
CA TYR A 37 -14.12 -7.90 34.39
C TYR A 37 -12.83 -7.35 33.76
N SER A 38 -11.66 -7.76 34.27
CA SER A 38 -10.36 -7.31 33.76
C SER A 38 -10.10 -7.80 32.33
N LYS A 39 -10.50 -9.05 31.99
CA LYS A 39 -10.46 -9.56 30.61
C LYS A 39 -11.35 -8.74 29.68
N GLY A 40 -12.57 -8.42 30.09
CA GLY A 40 -13.48 -7.57 29.30
C GLY A 40 -12.90 -6.18 29.03
N GLN A 41 -12.30 -5.55 30.04
CA GLN A 41 -11.65 -4.25 29.88
C GLN A 41 -10.38 -4.31 29.01
N SER A 42 -9.61 -5.39 29.11
CA SER A 42 -8.44 -5.64 28.25
C SER A 42 -8.85 -5.85 26.78
N ASN A 43 -9.93 -6.60 26.53
CA ASN A 43 -10.43 -6.81 25.18
C ASN A 43 -10.95 -5.50 24.57
N TYR A 44 -11.71 -4.71 25.33
CA TYR A 44 -12.15 -3.39 24.91
C TYR A 44 -10.98 -2.50 24.45
N ARG A 45 -9.95 -2.34 25.31
CA ARG A 45 -8.77 -1.54 24.99
C ARG A 45 -8.06 -2.04 23.74
N LYS A 46 -7.99 -3.35 23.55
CA LYS A 46 -7.41 -3.96 22.34
C LYS A 46 -8.20 -3.61 21.08
N HIS A 47 -9.53 -3.66 21.13
CA HIS A 47 -10.36 -3.25 19.99
C HIS A 47 -10.20 -1.77 19.64
N ILE A 48 -10.13 -0.89 20.66
CA ILE A 48 -9.84 0.54 20.44
C ILE A 48 -8.48 0.73 19.77
N GLN A 49 -7.42 0.13 20.32
CA GLN A 49 -6.07 0.24 19.75
C GLN A 49 -6.02 -0.28 18.31
N ASN A 50 -6.61 -1.45 18.05
CA ASN A 50 -6.69 -1.99 16.70
C ASN A 50 -7.42 -1.04 15.75
N ALA A 51 -8.49 -0.38 16.20
CA ALA A 51 -9.21 0.60 15.40
C ALA A 51 -8.39 1.84 15.12
N GLU A 52 -7.61 2.33 16.08
CA GLU A 52 -6.68 3.46 15.89
C GLU A 52 -5.56 3.10 14.89
N ASP A 53 -5.01 1.89 15.00
CA ASP A 53 -3.98 1.41 14.08
C ASP A 53 -4.54 1.28 12.65
N LEU A 54 -5.74 0.70 12.49
CA LEU A 54 -6.43 0.57 11.20
C LEU A 54 -6.86 1.93 10.63
N PHE A 55 -7.32 2.84 11.49
CA PHE A 55 -7.64 4.23 11.12
C PHE A 55 -6.39 4.94 10.58
N SER A 56 -5.25 4.81 11.27
CA SER A 56 -3.99 5.42 10.86
C SER A 56 -3.45 4.85 9.55
N SER A 57 -3.79 3.61 9.20
CA SER A 57 -3.49 3.01 7.90
C SER A 57 -4.53 3.32 6.81
N GLY A 58 -5.59 4.06 7.13
CA GLY A 58 -6.66 4.42 6.20
C GLY A 58 -7.71 3.33 5.94
N ASP A 59 -7.70 2.22 6.69
CA ASP A 59 -8.68 1.12 6.60
C ASP A 59 -9.87 1.38 7.54
N TYR A 60 -10.72 2.32 7.11
CA TYR A 60 -11.86 2.79 7.89
C TYR A 60 -12.99 1.77 8.00
N ASP A 61 -13.14 0.86 7.04
CA ASP A 61 -14.11 -0.23 7.10
C ASP A 61 -13.74 -1.21 8.22
N SER A 62 -12.51 -1.69 8.25
CA SER A 62 -12.05 -2.59 9.32
C SER A 62 -12.00 -1.88 10.67
N ALA A 63 -11.57 -0.61 10.70
CA ALA A 63 -11.57 0.20 11.92
C ALA A 63 -12.99 0.32 12.50
N TYR A 64 -13.98 0.56 11.64
CA TYR A 64 -15.39 0.62 12.05
C TYR A 64 -15.86 -0.71 12.66
N GLU A 65 -15.52 -1.83 12.03
CA GLU A 65 -15.88 -3.16 12.51
C GLU A 65 -15.31 -3.49 13.89
N GLN A 66 -14.15 -2.94 14.26
CA GLN A 66 -13.58 -3.10 15.60
C GLN A 66 -14.41 -2.42 16.71
N ILE A 67 -15.11 -1.32 16.39
CA ILE A 67 -15.70 -0.42 17.40
C ILE A 67 -17.15 0.00 17.09
N LYS A 68 -17.91 -0.78 16.32
CA LYS A 68 -19.31 -0.46 16.00
C LYS A 68 -20.33 -0.80 17.09
N ASP A 69 -19.89 -1.37 18.22
CA ASP A 69 -20.76 -1.85 19.31
C ASP A 69 -21.42 -0.69 20.08
N ASP A 70 -22.65 -0.89 20.57
CA ASP A 70 -23.46 0.09 21.31
C ASP A 70 -22.89 0.47 22.69
N ASN A 71 -21.85 -0.22 23.17
CA ASN A 71 -21.26 -0.01 24.50
C ASN A 71 -19.97 0.82 24.50
N LEU A 72 -19.74 1.67 23.48
CA LEU A 72 -18.57 2.56 23.48
C LEU A 72 -18.58 3.53 24.66
N LYS A 73 -17.41 3.74 25.25
CA LYS A 73 -17.23 4.78 26.27
C LYS A 73 -17.28 6.14 25.62
N ASN A 74 -17.80 7.13 26.35
CA ASN A 74 -17.94 8.51 25.85
C ASN A 74 -16.66 9.09 25.24
N ASN A 75 -15.49 8.77 25.82
CA ASN A 75 -14.20 9.27 25.33
C ASN A 75 -13.81 8.69 23.97
N ASP A 76 -14.36 7.53 23.59
CA ASP A 76 -14.03 6.82 22.35
C ASP A 76 -15.09 7.07 21.25
N LEU A 77 -16.20 7.76 21.57
CA LEU A 77 -17.24 8.14 20.59
C LEU A 77 -16.69 9.04 19.48
N LYS A 78 -15.77 9.94 19.81
CA LYS A 78 -15.12 10.81 18.81
C LYS A 78 -14.32 10.01 17.79
N LEU A 79 -13.67 8.91 18.20
CA LEU A 79 -12.97 8.01 17.29
C LEU A 79 -13.95 7.33 16.32
N LEU A 80 -15.10 6.87 16.83
CA LEU A 80 -16.15 6.29 15.99
C LEU A 80 -16.72 7.30 14.98
N GLU A 81 -16.91 8.56 15.38
CA GLU A 81 -17.37 9.63 14.48
C GLU A 81 -16.37 9.92 13.36
N LYS A 82 -15.07 10.03 13.70
CA LYS A 82 -13.98 10.14 12.71
C LYS A 82 -14.03 9.00 11.69
N ILE A 83 -14.05 7.75 12.18
CA ILE A 83 -14.08 6.55 11.34
C ILE A 83 -15.32 6.55 10.45
N LYS A 84 -16.52 6.83 11.00
CA LYS A 84 -17.77 6.88 10.22
C LYS A 84 -17.69 7.90 9.10
N LEU A 85 -17.22 9.12 9.40
CA LEU A 85 -17.10 10.17 8.40
C LEU A 85 -16.20 9.75 7.24
N LEU A 86 -14.99 9.28 7.55
CA LEU A 86 -14.02 8.90 6.52
C LEU A 86 -14.44 7.64 5.75
N LYS A 87 -15.00 6.64 6.44
CA LYS A 87 -15.61 5.46 5.79
C LYS A 87 -16.71 5.87 4.81
N SER A 88 -17.66 6.71 5.24
CA SER A 88 -18.73 7.20 4.36
C SER A 88 -18.19 8.01 3.20
N SER A 89 -17.13 8.80 3.40
CA SER A 89 -16.49 9.53 2.31
C SER A 89 -15.81 8.63 1.28
N LYS A 90 -15.30 7.44 1.64
CA LYS A 90 -14.72 6.48 0.66
C LYS A 90 -15.76 5.67 -0.12
N MET A 91 -16.99 5.56 0.38
CA MET A 91 -18.02 4.67 -0.15
C MET A 91 -18.39 4.93 -1.62
N TYR A 92 -18.13 6.12 -2.15
CA TYR A 92 -18.47 6.49 -3.53
C TYR A 92 -17.32 6.34 -4.53
N LEU A 93 -16.11 6.00 -4.08
CA LEU A 93 -14.98 5.75 -4.98
C LEU A 93 -15.27 4.56 -5.87
N ALA A 94 -14.85 4.64 -7.13
CA ALA A 94 -14.97 3.52 -8.05
C ALA A 94 -13.94 2.45 -7.68
N ASN A 95 -14.40 1.20 -7.62
CA ASN A 95 -13.53 0.03 -7.44
C ASN A 95 -13.40 -0.78 -8.72
N ASP A 96 -12.44 -1.70 -8.75
CA ASP A 96 -12.14 -2.51 -9.95
C ASP A 96 -13.33 -3.34 -10.43
N ASP A 97 -14.10 -3.92 -9.50
CA ASP A 97 -15.29 -4.72 -9.82
C ASP A 97 -16.37 -3.90 -10.52
N GLN A 98 -16.48 -2.61 -10.19
CA GLN A 98 -17.39 -1.68 -10.88
C GLN A 98 -16.84 -1.27 -12.25
N LEU A 99 -15.55 -1.00 -12.34
CA LEU A 99 -14.90 -0.51 -13.56
C LEU A 99 -14.76 -1.60 -14.63
N ASP A 100 -14.64 -2.86 -14.22
CA ASP A 100 -14.43 -4.01 -15.08
C ASP A 100 -15.09 -5.27 -14.48
N PRO A 101 -16.44 -5.31 -14.50
CA PRO A 101 -17.18 -6.40 -13.88
C PRO A 101 -16.92 -7.72 -14.58
N ALA A 102 -16.77 -8.79 -13.80
CA ALA A 102 -16.56 -10.15 -14.33
C ALA A 102 -17.68 -10.61 -15.28
N ASN A 103 -18.90 -10.07 -15.14
CA ASN A 103 -20.04 -10.35 -16.00
C ASN A 103 -20.71 -9.05 -16.45
N GLY A 104 -20.84 -8.85 -17.76
CA GLY A 104 -21.55 -7.72 -18.36
C GLY A 104 -20.67 -6.52 -18.67
N GLU A 105 -21.29 -5.35 -18.84
CA GLU A 105 -20.57 -4.09 -19.03
C GLU A 105 -20.73 -3.21 -17.79
N ALA A 106 -19.69 -2.45 -17.45
CA ALA A 106 -19.73 -1.48 -16.38
C ALA A 106 -20.78 -0.39 -16.65
N ASP A 107 -21.53 -0.01 -15.61
CA ASP A 107 -22.44 1.13 -15.66
C ASP A 107 -21.66 2.44 -15.40
N TYR A 108 -20.97 2.89 -16.45
CA TYR A 108 -20.16 4.11 -16.42
C TYR A 108 -20.97 5.37 -16.07
N LYS A 109 -22.30 5.37 -16.25
CA LYS A 109 -23.13 6.51 -15.85
C LYS A 109 -23.28 6.52 -14.33
N SER A 110 -23.64 5.39 -13.74
CA SER A 110 -23.77 5.25 -12.28
C SER A 110 -22.46 5.52 -11.56
N ILE A 111 -21.33 5.04 -12.10
CA ILE A 111 -20.00 5.32 -11.54
C ILE A 111 -19.71 6.83 -11.53
N LEU A 112 -19.97 7.55 -12.64
CA LEU A 112 -19.79 9.00 -12.70
C LEU A 112 -20.65 9.73 -11.65
N ILE A 113 -21.92 9.33 -11.52
CA ILE A 113 -22.84 9.93 -10.55
C ILE A 113 -22.37 9.69 -9.12
N ASN A 114 -21.87 8.50 -8.81
CA ASN A 114 -21.33 8.18 -7.48
C ASN A 114 -20.10 9.06 -7.18
N LEU A 115 -19.14 9.15 -8.10
CA LEU A 115 -17.96 10.00 -7.91
C LEU A 115 -18.33 11.47 -7.69
N LEU A 116 -19.26 12.01 -8.48
CA LEU A 116 -19.78 13.37 -8.28
C LEU A 116 -20.50 13.54 -6.94
N SER A 117 -21.14 12.47 -6.43
CA SER A 117 -21.77 12.47 -5.10
C SER A 117 -20.72 12.45 -3.98
N GLY A 118 -19.59 11.77 -4.18
CA GLY A 118 -18.43 11.82 -3.28
C GLY A 118 -17.85 13.23 -3.15
N ILE A 119 -17.73 13.96 -4.27
CA ILE A 119 -17.33 15.38 -4.27
C ILE A 119 -18.33 16.24 -3.47
N SER A 120 -19.64 16.00 -3.63
CA SER A 120 -20.67 16.70 -2.84
C SER A 120 -20.55 16.36 -1.35
N PHE A 121 -20.36 15.09 -1.00
CA PHE A 121 -20.19 14.63 0.37
C PHE A 121 -19.01 15.33 1.06
N PHE A 122 -17.86 15.46 0.38
CA PHE A 122 -16.71 16.21 0.86
C PHE A 122 -17.10 17.65 1.23
N LYS A 123 -17.73 18.37 0.29
CA LYS A 123 -18.13 19.79 0.48
C LYS A 123 -19.09 19.96 1.66
N GLU A 124 -20.03 19.03 1.81
CA GLU A 124 -21.04 19.06 2.88
C GLU A 124 -20.47 18.73 4.27
N ASN A 125 -19.33 18.04 4.36
CA ASN A 125 -18.78 17.56 5.62
C ASN A 125 -17.42 18.18 5.99
N SER A 126 -16.94 19.18 5.25
CA SER A 126 -15.65 19.85 5.53
C SER A 126 -15.58 20.44 6.95
N ILE A 127 -16.64 21.13 7.39
CA ILE A 127 -16.74 21.71 8.74
C ILE A 127 -16.67 20.60 9.80
N SER A 128 -17.44 19.52 9.62
CA SER A 128 -17.43 18.39 10.54
C SER A 128 -16.04 17.73 10.61
N ALA A 129 -15.33 17.64 9.50
CA ALA A 129 -13.98 17.12 9.45
C ALA A 129 -12.99 17.99 10.24
N ASP A 130 -13.10 19.31 10.12
CA ASP A 130 -12.30 20.27 10.90
C ASP A 130 -12.55 20.10 12.41
N GLU A 131 -13.81 20.00 12.83
CA GLU A 131 -14.18 19.81 14.25
C GLU A 131 -13.69 18.46 14.82
N LEU A 132 -13.72 17.43 13.98
CA LEU A 132 -13.22 16.10 14.30
C LEU A 132 -11.68 16.02 14.21
N GLY A 133 -11.02 16.96 13.53
CA GLY A 133 -9.58 16.96 13.26
C GLY A 133 -9.21 15.79 12.36
N VAL A 134 -9.87 15.69 11.21
CA VAL A 134 -9.61 14.70 10.14
C VAL A 134 -9.66 15.33 8.74
N SER A 135 -9.37 16.62 8.63
CA SER A 135 -9.48 17.39 7.39
C SER A 135 -8.46 16.93 6.35
N GLU A 136 -7.24 16.59 6.79
CA GLU A 136 -6.18 16.10 5.91
C GLU A 136 -6.59 14.75 5.29
N GLU A 137 -7.07 13.82 6.10
CA GLU A 137 -7.52 12.50 5.62
C GLU A 137 -8.74 12.61 4.70
N LEU A 138 -9.65 13.55 4.98
CA LEU A 138 -10.80 13.81 4.11
C LEU A 138 -10.37 14.46 2.79
N GLU A 139 -9.38 15.36 2.79
CA GLU A 139 -8.81 15.98 1.59
C GLU A 139 -8.06 14.96 0.72
N GLU A 140 -7.35 14.01 1.32
CA GLU A 140 -6.75 12.90 0.57
C GLU A 140 -7.79 12.08 -0.20
N ILE A 141 -8.95 11.82 0.41
CA ILE A 141 -10.06 11.11 -0.25
C ILE A 141 -10.68 11.98 -1.35
N TYR A 142 -10.82 13.30 -1.13
CA TYR A 142 -11.25 14.24 -2.16
C TYR A 142 -10.36 14.21 -3.40
N ASN A 143 -9.04 14.19 -3.19
CA ASN A 143 -8.07 14.13 -4.27
C ASN A 143 -8.19 12.82 -5.07
N GLN A 144 -8.51 11.69 -4.42
CA GLN A 144 -8.80 10.43 -5.12
C GLN A 144 -10.03 10.54 -6.03
N TYR A 145 -11.09 11.25 -5.62
CA TYR A 145 -12.24 11.51 -6.49
C TYR A 145 -11.86 12.35 -7.72
N LEU A 146 -11.09 13.43 -7.51
CA LEU A 146 -10.63 14.27 -8.61
C LEU A 146 -9.77 13.49 -9.60
N GLU A 147 -8.88 12.64 -9.10
CA GLU A 147 -8.04 11.76 -9.91
C GLU A 147 -8.89 10.79 -10.74
N GLN A 148 -9.82 10.06 -10.12
CA GLN A 148 -10.68 9.12 -10.84
C GLN A 148 -11.59 9.83 -11.87
N LEU A 149 -12.15 10.99 -11.53
CA LEU A 149 -12.96 11.79 -12.46
C LEU A 149 -12.13 12.29 -13.66
N SER A 150 -10.89 12.70 -13.42
CA SER A 150 -9.95 13.11 -14.46
C SER A 150 -9.54 11.93 -15.33
N GLN A 151 -9.11 10.83 -14.72
CA GLN A 151 -8.60 9.65 -15.40
C GLN A 151 -9.68 8.96 -16.22
N TYR A 152 -10.83 8.65 -15.61
CA TYR A 152 -11.88 7.84 -16.22
C TYR A 152 -12.82 8.66 -17.12
N TYR A 153 -13.06 9.93 -16.79
CA TYR A 153 -14.03 10.76 -17.52
C TYR A 153 -13.42 11.98 -18.22
N GLY A 154 -12.14 12.28 -17.98
CA GLY A 154 -11.48 13.46 -18.56
C GLY A 154 -11.98 14.78 -17.99
N LEU A 155 -12.51 14.76 -16.76
CA LEU A 155 -13.08 15.94 -16.12
C LEU A 155 -12.03 16.67 -15.28
N LYS A 156 -11.96 17.98 -15.47
CA LYS A 156 -11.22 18.89 -14.58
C LYS A 156 -12.16 19.46 -13.54
N GLU A 157 -11.60 19.97 -12.44
CA GLU A 157 -12.34 20.54 -11.31
C GLU A 157 -13.38 21.58 -11.75
N GLU A 158 -13.01 22.56 -12.58
CA GLU A 158 -13.94 23.55 -13.14
C GLU A 158 -15.18 22.90 -13.78
N LYS A 159 -14.98 21.84 -14.59
CA LYS A 159 -16.09 21.14 -15.24
C LYS A 159 -16.92 20.32 -14.26
N ILE A 160 -16.30 19.79 -13.20
CA ILE A 160 -16.99 19.08 -12.12
C ILE A 160 -17.93 20.05 -11.41
N GLU A 161 -17.45 21.25 -11.06
CA GLU A 161 -18.26 22.29 -10.42
C GLU A 161 -19.44 22.73 -11.29
N GLU A 162 -19.21 22.97 -12.59
CA GLU A 162 -20.29 23.26 -13.53
C GLU A 162 -21.38 22.19 -13.50
N ILE A 163 -21.01 20.91 -13.60
CA ILE A 163 -21.96 19.78 -13.61
C ILE A 163 -22.69 19.67 -12.27
N GLN A 164 -22.02 19.94 -11.16
CA GLN A 164 -22.63 19.92 -9.83
C GLN A 164 -23.64 21.06 -9.62
N ALA A 165 -23.42 22.23 -10.22
CA ALA A 165 -24.35 23.35 -10.18
C ALA A 165 -25.60 23.15 -11.07
N MET A 166 -25.54 22.26 -12.07
CA MET A 166 -26.66 21.94 -12.95
C MET A 166 -27.72 21.08 -12.24
N SER A 167 -28.95 21.12 -12.74
CA SER A 167 -30.04 20.24 -12.32
C SER A 167 -30.91 19.78 -13.49
N GLY A 168 -31.72 18.75 -13.27
CA GLY A 168 -32.68 18.26 -14.26
C GLY A 168 -32.05 17.84 -15.59
N GLU A 169 -32.69 18.25 -16.69
CA GLU A 169 -32.35 17.84 -18.05
C GLU A 169 -30.95 18.30 -18.49
N GLU A 170 -30.51 19.49 -18.05
CA GLU A 170 -29.19 20.02 -18.40
C GLU A 170 -28.06 19.14 -17.85
N LYS A 171 -28.19 18.72 -16.59
CA LYS A 171 -27.22 17.82 -15.94
C LYS A 171 -27.17 16.47 -16.65
N GLU A 172 -28.35 15.92 -16.95
CA GLU A 172 -28.50 14.64 -17.66
C GLU A 172 -27.84 14.68 -19.04
N LEU A 173 -28.04 15.77 -19.80
CA LEU A 173 -27.42 15.94 -21.11
C LEU A 173 -25.89 16.04 -21.02
N ASN A 174 -25.35 16.73 -20.01
CA ASN A 174 -23.90 16.80 -19.80
C ASN A 174 -23.32 15.41 -19.45
N ILE A 175 -23.95 14.67 -18.54
CA ILE A 175 -23.55 13.31 -18.17
C ILE A 175 -23.52 12.41 -19.41
N ASN A 176 -24.58 12.42 -20.23
CA ASN A 176 -24.68 11.58 -21.43
C ASN A 176 -23.65 11.94 -22.52
N ARG A 177 -23.08 13.14 -22.50
CA ARG A 177 -21.96 13.53 -23.40
C ARG A 177 -20.61 13.02 -22.92
N ILE A 178 -20.45 12.79 -21.62
CA ILE A 178 -19.17 12.40 -21.00
C ILE A 178 -19.01 10.88 -21.02
N VAL A 179 -20.06 10.16 -20.59
CA VAL A 179 -20.08 8.70 -20.39
C VAL A 179 -19.56 7.88 -21.59
N PRO A 180 -19.85 8.19 -22.87
CA PRO A 180 -19.43 7.37 -24.00
C PRO A 180 -17.91 7.18 -24.14
N ARG A 181 -17.09 8.07 -23.54
CA ARG A 181 -15.62 7.98 -23.59
C ARG A 181 -15.03 7.22 -22.40
N ALA A 182 -15.82 6.89 -21.39
CA ALA A 182 -15.35 6.32 -20.13
C ALA A 182 -14.67 4.96 -20.34
N LYS A 183 -15.30 4.04 -21.10
CA LYS A 183 -14.75 2.71 -21.39
C LYS A 183 -13.33 2.76 -21.96
N GLN A 184 -13.10 3.61 -22.96
CA GLN A 184 -11.78 3.76 -23.58
C GLN A 184 -10.75 4.36 -22.61
N ARG A 185 -11.15 5.36 -21.83
CA ARG A 185 -10.29 6.02 -20.86
C ARG A 185 -9.88 5.08 -19.72
N ILE A 186 -10.83 4.35 -19.16
CA ILE A 186 -10.60 3.34 -18.11
C ILE A 186 -9.67 2.25 -18.64
N HIS A 187 -9.91 1.74 -19.86
CA HIS A 187 -9.01 0.75 -20.46
C HIS A 187 -7.58 1.31 -20.64
N SER A 188 -7.45 2.56 -21.11
CA SER A 188 -6.14 3.20 -21.29
C SER A 188 -5.41 3.40 -19.95
N ALA A 189 -6.15 3.82 -18.92
CA ALA A 189 -5.68 3.97 -17.56
C ALA A 189 -5.14 2.66 -16.97
N LYS A 190 -5.92 1.57 -17.06
CA LYS A 190 -5.48 0.24 -16.61
C LYS A 190 -4.24 -0.26 -17.36
N MET A 191 -4.18 -0.02 -18.67
CA MET A 191 -2.99 -0.38 -19.46
C MET A 191 -1.77 0.46 -19.08
N GLU A 192 -1.94 1.74 -18.75
CA GLU A 192 -0.86 2.59 -18.27
C GLU A 192 -0.31 2.11 -16.91
N GLU A 193 -1.20 1.77 -15.98
CA GLU A 193 -0.84 1.19 -14.68
C GLU A 193 -0.11 -0.14 -14.83
N ALA A 194 -0.66 -1.09 -15.61
CA ALA A 194 0.00 -2.36 -15.88
C ALA A 194 1.38 -2.19 -16.55
N ASN A 195 1.51 -1.22 -17.47
CA ASN A 195 2.81 -0.91 -18.08
C ASN A 195 3.78 -0.28 -17.09
N LYS A 196 3.30 0.52 -16.13
CA LYS A 196 4.13 1.08 -15.06
C LYS A 196 4.65 -0.03 -14.15
N GLU A 197 3.79 -0.96 -13.72
CA GLU A 197 4.20 -2.13 -12.92
C GLU A 197 5.22 -2.99 -13.65
N LEU A 198 5.00 -3.26 -14.95
CA LEU A 198 5.96 -4.01 -15.77
C LEU A 198 7.32 -3.31 -15.87
N ARG A 199 7.34 -1.97 -16.02
CA ARG A 199 8.58 -1.19 -16.03
C ARG A 199 9.29 -1.22 -14.68
N GLU A 200 8.56 -1.14 -13.58
CA GLU A 200 9.14 -1.24 -12.23
C GLU A 200 9.75 -2.62 -12.00
N GLN A 201 9.10 -3.69 -12.45
CA GLN A 201 9.66 -5.05 -12.43
C GLN A 201 10.89 -5.17 -13.33
N GLU A 202 10.89 -4.56 -14.52
CA GLU A 202 12.04 -4.54 -15.42
C GLU A 202 13.24 -3.82 -14.78
N ILE A 203 13.00 -2.68 -14.12
CA ILE A 203 14.03 -1.93 -13.38
C ILE A 203 14.55 -2.76 -12.19
N LEU A 204 13.70 -3.52 -11.50
CA LEU A 204 14.12 -4.38 -10.41
C LEU A 204 15.03 -5.53 -10.89
N LEU A 205 14.71 -6.12 -12.04
CA LEU A 205 15.49 -7.21 -12.63
C LEU A 205 16.77 -6.71 -13.33
N ASN A 206 16.70 -5.56 -13.99
CA ASN A 206 17.78 -4.97 -14.78
C ASN A 206 18.00 -3.49 -14.38
N PRO A 207 18.48 -3.22 -13.14
CA PRO A 207 18.62 -1.86 -12.64
C PRO A 207 19.77 -1.09 -13.32
N ILE A 208 20.67 -1.81 -13.98
CA ILE A 208 21.80 -1.26 -14.72
C ILE A 208 21.60 -1.51 -16.22
N GLN A 209 21.48 -0.43 -16.99
CA GLN A 209 21.33 -0.48 -18.43
C GLN A 209 22.63 -0.11 -19.14
N ILE A 210 22.95 -0.81 -20.23
CA ILE A 210 24.08 -0.45 -21.09
C ILE A 210 23.58 0.46 -22.21
N THR A 211 24.12 1.67 -22.26
CA THR A 211 23.83 2.71 -23.27
C THR A 211 25.08 3.00 -24.12
N GLU A 212 24.89 3.66 -25.26
CA GLU A 212 25.98 4.24 -26.07
C GLU A 212 27.10 3.26 -26.51
N LYS A 213 26.78 1.97 -26.63
CA LYS A 213 27.79 0.95 -26.91
C LYS A 213 28.28 0.95 -28.36
N SER A 214 29.58 0.81 -28.53
CA SER A 214 30.25 0.64 -29.82
C SER A 214 31.39 -0.37 -29.73
N ALA A 215 31.77 -0.99 -30.83
CA ALA A 215 33.01 -1.77 -30.90
C ALA A 215 33.65 -1.62 -32.28
N GLN A 216 34.96 -1.37 -32.30
CA GLN A 216 35.73 -1.21 -33.52
C GLN A 216 37.11 -1.83 -33.37
N ARG A 217 37.68 -2.25 -34.49
CA ARG A 217 39.06 -2.74 -34.53
C ARG A 217 40.01 -1.56 -34.70
N ASP A 218 41.08 -1.53 -33.90
CA ASP A 218 42.23 -0.67 -34.11
C ASP A 218 43.52 -1.48 -33.90
N GLY A 219 44.28 -1.64 -34.99
CA GLY A 219 45.46 -2.51 -35.04
C GLY A 219 45.15 -3.97 -34.70
N ASP A 220 45.80 -4.46 -33.64
CA ASP A 220 45.71 -5.83 -33.13
C ASP A 220 44.65 -6.00 -32.03
N TYR A 221 43.83 -4.98 -31.78
CA TYR A 221 42.84 -4.96 -30.71
C TYR A 221 41.44 -4.60 -31.21
N MET A 222 40.44 -5.14 -30.53
CA MET A 222 39.07 -4.67 -30.52
C MET A 222 38.88 -3.73 -29.35
N TYR A 223 38.48 -2.50 -29.63
CA TYR A 223 38.08 -1.51 -28.64
C TYR A 223 36.57 -1.46 -28.60
N ALA A 224 35.98 -1.80 -27.47
CA ALA A 224 34.55 -1.62 -27.25
C ALA A 224 34.32 -0.61 -26.13
N THR A 225 33.45 0.36 -26.37
CA THR A 225 33.11 1.41 -25.41
C THR A 225 31.61 1.41 -25.15
N GLY A 226 31.19 2.04 -24.07
CA GLY A 226 29.79 2.33 -23.79
C GLY A 226 29.64 3.00 -22.44
N SER A 227 28.41 3.06 -21.96
CA SER A 227 28.11 3.56 -20.62
C SER A 227 27.15 2.63 -19.90
N VAL A 228 27.29 2.53 -18.59
CA VAL A 228 26.28 1.94 -17.70
C VAL A 228 25.46 3.05 -17.07
N LYS A 229 24.14 2.92 -17.06
CA LYS A 229 23.22 3.84 -16.40
C LYS A 229 22.45 3.13 -15.32
N ASN A 230 22.42 3.72 -14.13
CA ASN A 230 21.56 3.28 -13.05
C ASN A 230 20.15 3.85 -13.25
N VAL A 231 19.18 2.98 -13.53
CA VAL A 231 17.78 3.37 -13.73
C VAL A 231 16.90 3.05 -12.52
N SER A 232 17.50 2.59 -11.41
CA SER A 232 16.80 2.30 -10.16
C SER A 232 17.02 3.42 -9.12
N SER A 233 16.38 3.27 -7.96
CA SER A 233 16.53 4.15 -6.81
C SER A 233 17.66 3.73 -5.85
N ASN A 234 18.32 2.60 -6.10
CA ASN A 234 19.43 2.11 -5.28
C ASN A 234 20.77 2.66 -5.79
N SER A 235 21.78 2.70 -4.93
CA SER A 235 23.16 3.00 -5.34
C SER A 235 23.95 1.69 -5.51
N TYR A 236 24.82 1.62 -6.51
CA TYR A 236 25.62 0.42 -6.78
C TYR A 236 27.12 0.73 -6.68
N SER A 237 27.81 -0.02 -5.83
CA SER A 237 29.25 0.11 -5.53
C SER A 237 30.14 -0.78 -6.41
N PHE A 238 29.50 -1.63 -7.22
CA PHE A 238 30.19 -2.60 -8.04
C PHE A 238 29.35 -2.94 -9.25
N ILE A 239 29.93 -2.82 -10.45
CA ILE A 239 29.29 -3.25 -11.70
C ILE A 239 30.34 -3.95 -12.56
N LYS A 240 30.13 -5.25 -12.81
CA LYS A 240 30.97 -6.06 -13.69
C LYS A 240 30.28 -6.28 -15.02
N LEU A 241 31.02 -6.01 -16.09
CA LEU A 241 30.57 -6.20 -17.46
C LEU A 241 31.33 -7.35 -18.12
N LYS A 242 30.67 -8.01 -19.06
CA LYS A 242 31.28 -8.99 -19.96
C LYS A 242 31.01 -8.59 -21.40
N ILE A 243 32.02 -8.69 -22.24
CA ILE A 243 31.86 -8.65 -23.69
C ILE A 243 32.08 -10.06 -24.27
N THR A 244 31.26 -10.40 -25.26
CA THR A 244 31.39 -11.63 -26.05
C THR A 244 31.53 -11.25 -27.51
N TYR A 245 32.60 -11.70 -28.16
CA TYR A 245 32.83 -11.55 -29.60
C TYR A 245 32.48 -12.85 -30.31
N SER A 246 31.77 -12.76 -31.43
CA SER A 246 31.37 -13.92 -32.23
C SER A 246 31.60 -13.68 -33.73
N ASP A 247 31.61 -14.77 -34.50
CA ASP A 247 31.57 -14.70 -35.96
C ASP A 247 30.16 -14.38 -36.49
N ASP A 248 30.04 -14.27 -37.82
CA ASP A 248 28.77 -14.01 -38.50
C ASP A 248 27.74 -15.14 -38.33
N SER A 249 28.21 -16.37 -38.07
CA SER A 249 27.37 -17.54 -37.82
C SER A 249 26.92 -17.64 -36.36
N GLY A 250 27.43 -16.78 -35.47
CA GLY A 250 27.10 -16.74 -34.04
C GLY A 250 27.99 -17.63 -33.16
N ASN A 251 29.08 -18.20 -33.69
CA ASN A 251 30.03 -18.95 -32.87
C ASN A 251 30.86 -17.98 -32.03
N VAL A 252 30.96 -18.23 -30.73
CA VAL A 252 31.78 -17.42 -29.82
C VAL A 252 33.26 -17.61 -30.15
N ILE A 253 33.96 -16.50 -30.41
CA ILE A 253 35.40 -16.49 -30.70
C ILE A 253 36.20 -16.16 -29.45
N ASP A 254 35.77 -15.16 -28.70
CA ASP A 254 36.44 -14.74 -27.47
C ASP A 254 35.47 -14.01 -26.52
N THR A 255 35.89 -13.87 -25.28
CA THR A 255 35.18 -13.10 -24.25
C THR A 255 36.16 -12.32 -23.41
N ASP A 256 35.72 -11.16 -22.91
CA ASP A 256 36.50 -10.36 -21.98
C ASP A 256 35.58 -9.75 -20.90
N TRP A 257 36.16 -9.22 -19.83
CA TRP A 257 35.40 -8.62 -18.74
C TRP A 257 36.09 -7.36 -18.21
N THR A 258 35.31 -6.41 -17.71
CA THR A 258 35.80 -5.19 -17.06
C THR A 258 34.90 -4.79 -15.90
N TYR A 259 35.38 -3.88 -15.06
CA TYR A 259 34.56 -3.20 -14.07
C TYR A 259 34.17 -1.84 -14.61
N ALA A 260 32.87 -1.55 -14.64
CA ALA A 260 32.37 -0.25 -15.05
C ALA A 260 32.32 0.74 -13.89
N VAL A 261 32.10 0.26 -12.66
CA VAL A 261 32.03 1.08 -11.45
C VAL A 261 32.68 0.32 -10.30
N GLY A 262 33.49 1.03 -9.53
CA GLY A 262 34.11 0.60 -8.29
C GLY A 262 33.68 1.45 -7.08
N ALA A 263 34.64 1.83 -6.24
CA ALA A 263 34.40 2.43 -4.92
C ALA A 263 33.69 3.80 -4.93
N GLU A 264 33.58 4.46 -6.10
CA GLU A 264 32.93 5.74 -6.32
C GLU A 264 31.39 5.67 -6.24
N ASN A 265 30.82 4.46 -6.35
CA ASN A 265 29.38 4.20 -6.51
C ASN A 265 28.78 4.80 -7.80
N LEU A 266 27.67 4.21 -8.23
CA LEU A 266 26.77 4.74 -9.25
C LEU A 266 25.44 5.06 -8.59
N LEU A 267 25.17 6.35 -8.37
CA LEU A 267 23.96 6.82 -7.71
C LEU A 267 22.74 6.71 -8.65
N PRO A 268 21.50 6.81 -8.12
CA PRO A 268 20.30 6.81 -8.94
C PRO A 268 20.36 7.81 -10.09
N ASN A 269 20.02 7.37 -11.30
CA ASN A 269 20.05 8.13 -12.56
C ASN A 269 21.44 8.55 -13.05
N GLU A 270 22.53 8.16 -12.39
CA GLU A 270 23.87 8.41 -12.87
C GLU A 270 24.27 7.46 -14.00
N GLN A 271 25.24 7.91 -14.78
CA GLN A 271 25.83 7.18 -15.88
C GLN A 271 27.36 7.19 -15.74
N HIS A 272 28.01 6.06 -16.02
CA HIS A 272 29.45 5.92 -16.03
C HIS A 272 29.93 5.22 -17.31
N SER A 273 30.97 5.75 -17.93
CA SER A 273 31.52 5.18 -19.17
C SER A 273 32.49 4.03 -18.88
N PHE A 274 32.52 3.04 -19.77
CA PHE A 274 33.45 1.91 -19.70
C PHE A 274 34.11 1.67 -21.05
N ASP A 275 35.24 0.97 -21.02
CA ASP A 275 35.93 0.47 -22.21
C ASP A 275 36.46 -0.96 -22.01
N PHE A 276 36.56 -1.68 -23.12
CA PHE A 276 37.21 -2.97 -23.28
C PHE A 276 38.32 -2.82 -24.32
N MET A 277 39.47 -3.42 -24.05
CA MET A 277 40.56 -3.58 -25.00
C MET A 277 40.93 -5.06 -25.11
N THR A 278 40.29 -5.76 -26.04
CA THR A 278 40.46 -7.21 -26.22
C THR A 278 41.33 -7.48 -27.44
N LYS A 279 42.28 -8.42 -27.36
CA LYS A 279 43.11 -8.77 -28.51
C LYS A 279 42.25 -9.31 -29.65
N TYR A 280 42.39 -8.73 -30.85
CA TYR A 280 41.64 -9.16 -32.02
C TYR A 280 42.03 -10.59 -32.42
N ARG A 281 41.02 -11.40 -32.73
CA ARG A 281 41.18 -12.68 -33.41
C ARG A 281 40.41 -12.67 -34.73
N ASN A 282 40.97 -13.31 -35.75
CA ASN A 282 40.33 -13.40 -37.05
C ASN A 282 38.91 -13.96 -36.93
N GLY A 283 37.96 -13.29 -37.58
CA GLY A 283 36.55 -13.68 -37.60
C GLY A 283 35.65 -12.94 -36.62
N MET A 284 36.19 -12.11 -35.69
CA MET A 284 35.36 -11.28 -34.82
C MET A 284 34.59 -10.24 -35.65
N SER A 285 33.28 -10.42 -35.80
CA SER A 285 32.41 -9.53 -36.58
C SER A 285 31.20 -9.02 -35.79
N LYS A 286 30.78 -9.75 -34.76
CA LYS A 286 29.67 -9.39 -33.86
C LYS A 286 30.17 -9.28 -32.43
N TYR A 287 29.50 -8.45 -31.63
CA TYR A 287 29.76 -8.32 -30.20
C TYR A 287 28.47 -8.18 -29.39
N ARG A 288 28.51 -8.63 -28.14
CA ARG A 288 27.46 -8.42 -27.13
C ARG A 288 28.11 -8.02 -25.81
N ILE A 289 27.61 -6.95 -25.20
CA ILE A 289 28.01 -6.49 -23.86
C ILE A 289 26.82 -6.73 -22.93
N GLU A 290 27.09 -7.30 -21.76
CA GLU A 290 26.11 -7.64 -20.74
C GLU A 290 26.65 -7.30 -19.33
N VAL A 291 25.75 -6.85 -18.44
CA VAL A 291 26.03 -6.75 -17.01
C VAL A 291 25.96 -8.17 -16.45
N VAL A 292 27.03 -8.63 -15.80
CA VAL A 292 27.10 -10.00 -15.28
C VAL A 292 27.00 -10.06 -13.75
N GLU A 293 27.31 -8.96 -13.07
CA GLU A 293 27.28 -8.87 -11.62
C GLU A 293 27.19 -7.41 -11.19
N PHE A 294 26.42 -7.12 -10.15
CA PHE A 294 26.36 -5.80 -9.52
C PHE A 294 26.05 -5.93 -8.03
N ASN A 295 26.53 -4.98 -7.21
CA ASN A 295 26.22 -4.86 -5.79
C ASN A 295 26.02 -3.40 -5.38
#